data_AF-A0AAJ6BHE4-F1
#
_entry.id   AF-A0AAJ6BHE4-F1
#
_cell.length_a   1.000
_cell.length_b   1.000
_cell.length_c   1.000
_cell.angle_alpha   90.00
_cell.angle_beta   90.00
_cell.angle_gamma   90.00
#
_symmetry.space_group_name_H-M   'P 1'
#
loop_
_entity.id
_entity.type
_entity.pdbx_description
1 polymer ?
#
loop_
_entity_poly.entity_id
_entity_poly.type
_entity_poly.pdbx_seq_one_letter_code
_entity_poly.pdbx_strand_id
1 'polypeptide(L)'
;MLFKKYKSIAVLTLLSVVLAATGCLKDELQDDNLTVPEMGGSPSLIEIPGPVRATTSYNTAYVISLPASEEDTTFSVVFVRLAADQPAPEDIVVELELAPELLSAYNDSMDTELEQPDASMFTFSKPDLKLTIPKGKREGSLEMTMIPDIFAVGQWGFGFRIKSVSNAKYGISGNLKNAVVTVGVRNMYDGAYDLSGFHNRPTLNDPYHNERVYMETTGPNSVKMYWVAASVDAHPIHGATTYYGNLTTEFTFDPDTYKLIKVDNPYTPGSPPFTIGPALDSRYDPDTKTIYAQYYYNGNLERMFTDTIVYVGARP
;
A
#
# COMPACT_ATOMS: atom_id res chain seq x y z
N MET A 1 -18.71 80.07 33.47
CA MET A 1 -18.96 78.78 34.15
C MET A 1 -17.70 78.43 34.94
N LEU A 2 -17.72 78.61 36.27
CA LEU A 2 -17.91 77.57 37.30
C LEU A 2 -16.60 76.95 37.82
N PHE A 3 -16.10 77.54 38.92
CA PHE A 3 -15.64 76.96 40.20
C PHE A 3 -14.97 75.56 40.33
N LYS A 4 -13.85 75.56 41.09
CA LYS A 4 -13.45 74.67 42.24
C LYS A 4 -13.10 73.19 41.99
N LYS A 5 -11.90 72.70 42.39
CA LYS A 5 -11.34 72.30 43.72
C LYS A 5 -11.41 70.77 43.99
N TYR A 6 -10.23 70.22 44.35
CA TYR A 6 -9.93 69.17 45.35
C TYR A 6 -10.14 67.65 45.13
N LYS A 7 -9.08 66.92 45.52
CA LYS A 7 -8.97 65.69 46.35
C LYS A 7 -9.10 64.28 45.72
N SER A 8 -7.96 63.58 45.77
CA SER A 8 -7.68 62.28 46.42
C SER A 8 -8.65 61.08 46.30
N ILE A 9 -8.21 60.02 45.61
CA ILE A 9 -8.52 58.58 45.79
C ILE A 9 -7.26 57.84 45.27
N ALA A 10 -6.35 57.18 46.02
CA ALA A 10 -6.40 56.04 46.94
C ALA A 10 -6.61 54.65 46.28
N VAL A 11 -5.73 53.70 46.62
CA VAL A 11 -5.82 52.21 46.53
C VAL A 11 -5.41 51.60 45.17
N LEU A 12 -4.26 50.94 44.96
CA LEU A 12 -3.62 49.77 45.60
C LEU A 12 -4.24 48.42 45.19
N THR A 13 -3.68 47.74 44.18
CA THR A 13 -3.68 46.26 44.00
C THR A 13 -2.79 45.89 42.80
N LEU A 14 -1.61 45.31 43.04
CA LEU A 14 -1.32 43.87 42.95
C LEU A 14 -0.89 43.45 41.52
N LEU A 15 0.41 43.62 41.21
CA LEU A 15 1.04 42.99 40.05
C LEU A 15 2.23 42.15 40.55
N SER A 16 1.94 40.90 40.87
CA SER A 16 2.92 39.88 41.21
C SER A 16 2.40 38.53 40.72
N VAL A 17 3.31 37.76 40.13
CA VAL A 17 3.20 36.35 39.69
C VAL A 17 2.70 36.14 38.25
N VAL A 18 3.64 36.22 37.30
CA VAL A 18 3.60 35.44 36.05
C VAL A 18 4.88 34.62 36.01
N LEU A 19 4.87 33.46 36.66
CA LEU A 19 5.84 32.37 36.52
C LEU A 19 5.16 31.10 37.03
N ALA A 20 5.35 30.00 36.29
CA ALA A 20 4.82 28.65 36.50
C ALA A 20 3.39 28.37 35.98
N ALA A 21 3.27 28.21 34.66
CA ALA A 21 2.30 27.30 34.07
C ALA A 21 3.03 26.19 33.31
N THR A 22 3.87 25.42 34.03
CA THR A 22 4.20 24.04 33.66
C THR A 22 3.21 23.15 34.42
N GLY A 23 1.97 23.10 33.93
CA GLY A 23 0.95 22.18 34.42
C GLY A 23 1.25 20.78 33.90
N CYS A 24 2.12 20.06 34.61
CA CYS A 24 2.04 18.61 34.66
C CYS A 24 0.65 18.22 35.15
N LEU A 25 0.00 17.31 34.43
CA LEU A 25 -1.15 16.52 34.88
C LEU A 25 -0.76 15.68 36.11
N LYS A 26 -0.62 16.32 37.27
CA LYS A 26 -0.33 15.63 38.53
C LYS A 26 -0.97 16.43 39.68
N ASP A 27 -1.68 15.69 40.52
CA ASP A 27 -2.34 16.11 41.76
C ASP A 27 -3.69 16.81 41.65
N GLU A 28 -4.73 16.02 41.32
CA GLU A 28 -6.05 16.14 41.98
C GLU A 28 -6.63 14.76 42.38
N LEU A 29 -5.88 13.66 42.24
CA LEU A 29 -6.36 12.30 42.60
C LEU A 29 -5.90 11.81 43.98
N GLN A 30 -5.12 12.61 44.73
CA GLN A 30 -4.50 12.13 45.98
C GLN A 30 -5.24 12.55 47.26
N ASP A 31 -6.19 13.49 47.19
CA ASP A 31 -6.84 14.05 48.39
C ASP A 31 -8.17 13.37 48.78
N ASP A 32 -8.73 12.51 47.93
CA ASP A 32 -10.07 11.93 48.17
C ASP A 32 -10.07 10.47 48.66
N ASN A 33 -8.92 9.90 49.01
CA ASN A 33 -8.81 8.48 49.41
C ASN A 33 -9.45 7.50 48.40
N LEU A 34 -9.71 7.97 47.18
CA LEU A 34 -9.85 7.15 46.00
C LEU A 34 -8.44 6.63 45.77
N THR A 35 -8.22 5.37 46.07
CA THR A 35 -7.04 4.65 45.61
C THR A 35 -6.83 5.04 44.15
N VAL A 36 -5.80 5.84 43.87
CA VAL A 36 -5.17 5.87 42.56
C VAL A 36 -4.99 4.39 42.25
N PRO A 37 -5.69 3.82 41.25
CA PRO A 37 -5.40 2.46 40.88
C PRO A 37 -3.91 2.49 40.57
N GLU A 38 -3.13 1.70 41.28
CA GLU A 38 -1.73 1.51 40.94
C GLU A 38 -1.71 1.29 39.43
N MET A 39 -1.17 2.25 38.67
CA MET A 39 -0.81 1.99 37.28
C MET A 39 0.50 1.17 37.28
N GLY A 40 0.51 0.11 38.12
CA GLY A 40 1.44 -0.99 38.08
C GLY A 40 0.83 -2.06 37.19
N GLY A 41 1.45 -2.29 36.04
CA GLY A 41 1.01 -3.27 35.06
C GLY A 41 -0.06 -2.71 34.12
N SER A 42 0.37 -2.06 33.03
CA SER A 42 -0.49 -1.98 31.84
C SER A 42 -1.00 -3.39 31.53
N PRO A 43 -2.30 -3.57 31.23
CA PRO A 43 -2.83 -4.90 30.93
C PRO A 43 -2.00 -5.52 29.82
N SER A 44 -1.56 -6.76 30.02
CA SER A 44 -0.85 -7.49 28.98
C SER A 44 -1.86 -7.86 27.89
N LEU A 45 -1.79 -7.16 26.76
CA LEU A 45 -2.72 -7.33 25.64
C LEU A 45 -2.05 -8.05 24.48
N ILE A 46 -2.79 -8.90 23.79
CA ILE A 46 -2.43 -9.45 22.49
C ILE A 46 -3.11 -8.63 21.40
N GLU A 47 -2.32 -8.24 20.40
CA GLU A 47 -2.73 -7.37 19.31
C GLU A 47 -2.08 -7.75 17.99
N ILE A 48 -2.67 -7.34 16.87
CA ILE A 48 -2.04 -7.35 15.55
C ILE A 48 -1.43 -5.96 15.33
N PRO A 49 -0.10 -5.82 15.36
CA PRO A 49 0.55 -4.53 15.23
C PRO A 49 0.43 -3.98 13.81
N GLY A 50 0.32 -2.66 13.69
CA GLY A 50 0.38 -1.94 12.42
C GLY A 50 -0.28 -0.57 12.53
N PRO A 51 -0.32 0.20 11.44
CA PRO A 51 -0.89 1.54 11.46
C PRO A 51 -2.39 1.46 11.73
N VAL A 52 -2.84 2.28 12.68
CA VAL A 52 -4.26 2.34 13.03
C VAL A 52 -5.02 3.19 12.05
N ARG A 53 -6.07 2.64 11.43
CA ARG A 53 -6.98 3.40 10.58
C ARG A 53 -8.28 3.67 11.34
N ALA A 54 -8.51 4.93 11.70
CA ALA A 54 -9.67 5.33 12.50
C ALA A 54 -11.01 5.28 11.75
N THR A 55 -10.98 5.16 10.42
CA THR A 55 -12.15 5.23 9.54
C THR A 55 -12.69 3.86 9.13
N THR A 56 -12.14 2.78 9.69
CA THR A 56 -12.33 1.43 9.19
C THR A 56 -12.77 0.47 10.29
N SER A 57 -13.55 -0.56 9.96
CA SER A 57 -14.02 -1.57 10.92
C SER A 57 -12.91 -2.54 11.37
N TYR A 58 -11.83 -2.63 10.59
CA TYR A 58 -10.55 -3.22 10.94
C TYR A 58 -9.63 -2.12 11.44
N ASN A 59 -8.86 -2.39 12.48
CA ASN A 59 -8.04 -1.34 13.07
C ASN A 59 -6.63 -1.31 12.51
N THR A 60 -6.17 -2.38 11.86
CA THR A 60 -4.81 -2.49 11.33
C THR A 60 -4.84 -2.78 9.83
N ALA A 61 -4.02 -2.10 9.04
CA ALA A 61 -3.83 -2.42 7.62
C ALA A 61 -2.36 -2.36 7.22
N TYR A 62 -1.88 -3.35 6.47
CA TYR A 62 -0.51 -3.33 5.93
C TYR A 62 -0.45 -3.96 4.55
N VAL A 63 0.59 -3.56 3.81
CA VAL A 63 0.84 -3.96 2.43
C VAL A 63 2.10 -4.81 2.38
N ILE A 64 1.97 -6.00 1.82
CA ILE A 64 3.10 -6.88 1.48
C ILE A 64 3.27 -6.80 -0.04
N SER A 65 4.46 -6.43 -0.49
CA SER A 65 4.81 -6.42 -1.91
C SER A 65 5.96 -7.40 -2.14
N LEU A 66 5.74 -8.37 -3.03
CA LEU A 66 6.71 -9.39 -3.37
C LEU A 66 7.17 -9.24 -4.82
N PRO A 67 8.43 -9.60 -5.13
CA PRO A 67 8.84 -9.75 -6.53
C PRO A 67 8.08 -10.91 -7.19
N ALA A 68 7.83 -10.80 -8.49
CA ALA A 68 7.36 -11.92 -9.31
C ALA A 68 8.35 -13.10 -9.23
N SER A 69 7.81 -14.31 -9.22
CA SER A 69 8.52 -15.58 -9.08
C SER A 69 7.56 -16.75 -9.36
N GLU A 70 8.05 -17.74 -10.10
CA GLU A 70 7.38 -19.02 -10.33
C GLU A 70 7.60 -20.01 -9.16
N GLU A 71 8.54 -19.70 -8.25
CA GLU A 71 8.89 -20.53 -7.11
C GLU A 71 8.07 -20.21 -5.87
N ASP A 72 7.86 -21.24 -5.04
CA ASP A 72 7.26 -21.11 -3.71
C ASP A 72 8.02 -20.08 -2.87
N THR A 73 7.30 -19.07 -2.38
CA THR A 73 7.85 -18.00 -1.56
C THR A 73 7.16 -17.98 -0.20
N THR A 74 7.93 -18.22 0.86
CA THR A 74 7.46 -18.16 2.25
C THR A 74 7.77 -16.80 2.89
N PHE A 75 6.78 -16.19 3.51
CA PHE A 75 6.94 -14.92 4.23
C PHE A 75 5.97 -14.83 5.41
N SER A 76 6.26 -13.95 6.37
CA SER A 76 5.34 -13.67 7.48
C SER A 76 4.17 -12.82 6.98
N VAL A 77 2.98 -13.41 6.89
CA VAL A 77 1.77 -12.74 6.38
C VAL A 77 1.08 -11.92 7.47
N VAL A 78 1.19 -12.31 8.73
CA VAL A 78 0.67 -11.54 9.88
C VAL A 78 1.51 -11.77 11.12
N PHE A 79 1.60 -10.73 11.94
CA PHE A 79 2.25 -10.78 13.24
C PHE A 79 1.22 -10.58 14.35
N VAL A 80 1.46 -11.18 15.50
CA VAL A 80 0.77 -10.82 16.74
C VAL A 80 1.80 -10.40 17.77
N ARG A 81 1.47 -9.40 18.57
CA ARG A 81 2.35 -8.79 19.58
C ARG A 81 1.74 -8.91 20.96
N LEU A 82 2.60 -9.17 21.94
CA LEU A 82 2.33 -8.95 23.35
C LEU A 82 2.68 -7.49 23.72
N ALA A 83 1.65 -6.66 23.88
CA ALA A 83 1.73 -5.34 24.47
C ALA A 83 1.75 -5.44 25.99
N ALA A 84 2.96 -5.55 26.54
CA ALA A 84 3.22 -5.61 27.99
C ALA A 84 4.54 -4.88 28.31
N ASP A 85 4.81 -4.62 29.58
CA ASP A 85 6.07 -4.05 30.04
C ASP A 85 7.26 -5.01 29.89
N GLN A 86 7.02 -6.32 30.02
CA GLN A 86 8.03 -7.39 29.86
C GLN A 86 7.71 -8.32 28.67
N PRO A 87 8.73 -9.03 28.12
CA PRO A 87 8.50 -10.14 27.19
C PRO A 87 7.65 -11.26 27.81
N ALA A 88 7.11 -12.15 26.97
CA ALA A 88 6.26 -13.23 27.40
C ALA A 88 6.97 -14.13 28.43
N PRO A 89 6.45 -14.30 29.66
CA PRO A 89 7.09 -15.15 30.67
C PRO A 89 6.95 -16.66 30.36
N GLU A 90 6.08 -17.00 29.42
CA GLU A 90 5.76 -18.35 28.94
C GLU A 90 5.36 -18.30 27.46
N ASP A 91 5.21 -19.45 26.83
CA ASP A 91 4.63 -19.52 25.48
C ASP A 91 3.16 -19.11 25.51
N ILE A 92 2.77 -18.21 24.61
CA ILE A 92 1.38 -17.74 24.46
C ILE A 92 0.87 -18.26 23.13
N VAL A 93 -0.16 -19.10 23.15
CA VAL A 93 -0.81 -19.55 21.91
C VAL A 93 -1.94 -18.58 21.58
N VAL A 94 -1.88 -18.03 20.37
CA VAL A 94 -2.86 -17.12 19.81
C VAL A 94 -3.53 -17.82 18.64
N GLU A 95 -4.86 -17.95 18.69
CA GLU A 95 -5.66 -18.48 17.60
C GLU A 95 -6.19 -17.31 16.78
N LEU A 96 -5.82 -17.29 15.49
CA LEU A 96 -6.41 -16.39 14.52
C LEU A 96 -7.58 -17.07 13.81
N GLU A 97 -8.45 -16.26 13.23
CA GLU A 97 -9.42 -16.69 12.22
C GLU A 97 -9.30 -15.80 10.97
N LEU A 98 -9.60 -16.39 9.82
CA LEU A 98 -9.85 -15.62 8.61
C LEU A 98 -11.21 -14.93 8.75
N ALA A 99 -11.24 -13.63 8.45
CA ALA A 99 -12.39 -12.75 8.59
C ALA A 99 -12.61 -11.98 7.26
N PRO A 100 -13.04 -12.66 6.19
CA PRO A 100 -13.19 -12.07 4.85
C PRO A 100 -14.13 -10.85 4.82
N GLU A 101 -15.07 -10.74 5.77
CA GLU A 101 -15.93 -9.57 5.91
C GLU A 101 -15.16 -8.27 6.18
N LEU A 102 -13.93 -8.36 6.68
CA LEU A 102 -13.04 -7.19 6.86
C LEU A 102 -12.54 -6.65 5.51
N LEU A 103 -12.44 -7.49 4.47
CA LEU A 103 -12.05 -7.06 3.13
C LEU A 103 -13.14 -6.23 2.47
N SER A 104 -14.41 -6.63 2.59
CA SER A 104 -15.52 -5.83 2.05
C SER A 104 -15.57 -4.43 2.67
N ALA A 105 -15.40 -4.34 4.00
CA ALA A 105 -15.33 -3.04 4.67
C ALA A 105 -14.07 -2.24 4.29
N TYR A 106 -12.95 -2.93 3.98
CA TYR A 106 -11.75 -2.28 3.44
C TYR A 106 -12.03 -1.66 2.08
N ASN A 107 -12.57 -2.46 1.17
CA ASN A 107 -12.93 -2.08 -0.19
C ASN A 107 -13.84 -0.84 -0.20
N ASP A 108 -14.92 -0.86 0.59
CA ASP A 108 -15.86 0.28 0.69
C ASP A 108 -15.19 1.56 1.21
N SER A 109 -14.30 1.42 2.20
CA SER A 109 -13.65 2.58 2.84
C SER A 109 -12.47 3.16 2.05
N MET A 110 -11.85 2.34 1.20
CA MET A 110 -10.59 2.65 0.52
C MET A 110 -10.73 2.74 -1.00
N ASP A 111 -11.92 2.51 -1.54
CA ASP A 111 -12.19 2.43 -2.99
C ASP A 111 -11.24 1.44 -3.67
N THR A 112 -11.25 0.20 -3.16
CA THR A 112 -10.42 -0.91 -3.64
C THR A 112 -11.27 -2.14 -3.92
N GLU A 113 -10.71 -3.14 -4.59
CA GLU A 113 -11.42 -4.35 -4.99
C GLU A 113 -10.68 -5.61 -4.52
N LEU A 114 -10.22 -5.63 -3.27
CA LEU A 114 -9.50 -6.77 -2.71
C LEU A 114 -10.39 -8.00 -2.61
N GLU A 115 -9.89 -9.14 -3.08
CA GLU A 115 -10.50 -10.45 -2.96
C GLU A 115 -9.63 -11.36 -2.08
N GLN A 116 -10.27 -12.28 -1.36
CA GLN A 116 -9.53 -13.33 -0.67
C GLN A 116 -9.11 -14.40 -1.69
N PRO A 117 -7.83 -14.77 -1.78
CA PRO A 117 -7.38 -15.84 -2.65
C PRO A 117 -8.06 -17.17 -2.35
N ASP A 118 -8.24 -18.01 -3.36
CA ASP A 118 -8.67 -19.39 -3.17
C ASP A 118 -7.64 -20.15 -2.33
N ALA A 119 -8.11 -21.06 -1.47
CA ALA A 119 -7.25 -21.81 -0.55
C ALA A 119 -6.23 -22.70 -1.28
N SER A 120 -6.42 -23.02 -2.57
CA SER A 120 -5.45 -23.73 -3.39
C SER A 120 -4.25 -22.88 -3.81
N MET A 121 -4.34 -21.54 -3.70
CA MET A 121 -3.29 -20.62 -4.14
C MET A 121 -2.18 -20.42 -3.09
N PHE A 122 -2.41 -20.83 -1.84
CA PHE A 122 -1.47 -20.61 -0.75
C PHE A 122 -1.56 -21.69 0.33
N THR A 123 -0.55 -21.76 1.18
CA THR A 123 -0.56 -22.59 2.38
C THR A 123 -0.07 -21.77 3.58
N PHE A 124 -0.70 -21.95 4.75
CA PHE A 124 -0.17 -21.39 5.99
C PHE A 124 0.74 -22.41 6.69
N SER A 125 1.83 -21.94 7.29
CA SER A 125 2.71 -22.80 8.10
C SER A 125 2.00 -23.42 9.32
N LYS A 126 0.88 -22.82 9.73
CA LYS A 126 -0.06 -23.29 10.77
C LYS A 126 -1.48 -23.36 10.18
N PRO A 127 -1.91 -24.51 9.63
CA PRO A 127 -3.23 -24.65 8.99
C PRO A 127 -4.42 -24.41 9.94
N ASP A 128 -4.23 -24.61 11.24
CA ASP A 128 -5.23 -24.32 12.27
C ASP A 128 -5.19 -22.86 12.76
N LEU A 129 -4.34 -22.02 12.16
CA LEU A 129 -4.13 -20.62 12.47
C LEU A 129 -3.74 -20.36 13.94
N LYS A 130 -3.15 -21.36 14.60
CA LYS A 130 -2.60 -21.22 15.94
C LYS A 130 -1.12 -20.94 15.86
N LEU A 131 -0.74 -19.75 16.27
CA LEU A 131 0.65 -19.34 16.34
C LEU A 131 1.07 -19.06 17.78
N THR A 132 2.37 -19.13 18.03
CA THR A 132 2.93 -19.00 19.38
C THR A 132 3.78 -17.74 19.45
N ILE A 133 3.54 -16.90 20.46
CA ILE A 133 4.54 -15.94 20.93
C ILE A 133 5.44 -16.73 21.89
N PRO A 134 6.70 -17.02 21.53
CA PRO A 134 7.55 -17.84 22.38
C PRO A 134 7.89 -17.13 23.69
N LYS A 135 8.16 -17.92 24.73
CA LYS A 135 8.72 -17.43 25.99
C LYS A 135 9.97 -16.58 25.74
N GLY A 136 10.04 -15.43 26.40
CA GLY A 136 11.11 -14.45 26.26
C GLY A 136 11.01 -13.57 25.00
N LYS A 137 9.98 -13.76 24.18
CA LYS A 137 9.71 -12.93 22.99
C LYS A 137 8.46 -12.08 23.19
N ARG A 138 8.24 -11.16 22.26
CA ARG A 138 7.07 -10.27 22.23
C ARG A 138 6.19 -10.50 21.02
N GLU A 139 6.67 -11.23 20.03
CA GLU A 139 6.01 -11.40 18.76
C GLU A 139 6.01 -12.86 18.35
N GLY A 140 4.93 -13.24 17.68
CA GLY A 140 4.84 -14.45 16.88
C GLY A 140 4.30 -14.06 15.49
N SER A 141 4.63 -14.86 14.48
CA SER A 141 4.12 -14.67 13.13
C SER A 141 3.40 -15.90 12.63
N LEU A 142 2.45 -15.67 11.72
CA LEU A 142 1.94 -16.69 10.81
C LEU A 142 2.67 -16.53 9.49
N GLU A 143 3.26 -17.61 9.00
CA GLU A 143 3.87 -17.61 7.68
C GLU A 143 2.90 -18.17 6.65
N MET A 144 2.96 -17.60 5.45
CA MET A 144 2.24 -18.07 4.28
C MET A 144 3.26 -18.40 3.20
N THR A 145 3.03 -19.49 2.49
CA THR A 145 3.74 -19.87 1.27
C THR A 145 2.79 -19.78 0.09
N MET A 146 3.22 -19.15 -0.97
CA MET A 146 2.47 -19.02 -2.23
C MET A 146 3.44 -18.83 -3.39
N ILE A 147 2.97 -19.00 -4.62
CA ILE A 147 3.72 -18.70 -5.85
C ILE A 147 3.36 -17.27 -6.28
N PRO A 148 4.28 -16.28 -6.21
CA PRO A 148 3.99 -14.88 -6.51
C PRO A 148 3.36 -14.64 -7.88
N ASP A 149 3.75 -15.38 -8.90
CA ASP A 149 3.21 -15.18 -10.25
C ASP A 149 1.70 -15.42 -10.35
N ILE A 150 1.15 -16.32 -9.51
CA ILE A 150 -0.29 -16.54 -9.43
C ILE A 150 -1.00 -15.31 -8.83
N PHE A 151 -0.32 -14.60 -7.92
CA PHE A 151 -0.82 -13.39 -7.25
C PHE A 151 -0.55 -12.10 -8.04
N ALA A 152 0.22 -12.15 -9.13
CA ALA A 152 0.50 -10.99 -9.99
C ALA A 152 -0.72 -10.53 -10.80
N VAL A 153 -1.76 -11.36 -10.86
CA VAL A 153 -3.03 -11.05 -11.53
C VAL A 153 -4.10 -10.90 -10.44
N GLY A 154 -4.66 -9.69 -10.28
CA GLY A 154 -5.74 -9.40 -9.32
C GLY A 154 -5.31 -8.52 -8.14
N GLN A 155 -6.27 -8.26 -7.25
CA GLN A 155 -6.06 -7.49 -6.02
C GLN A 155 -6.34 -8.41 -4.82
N TRP A 156 -5.28 -8.87 -4.15
CA TRP A 156 -5.41 -9.92 -3.14
C TRP A 156 -5.27 -9.39 -1.72
N GLY A 157 -6.09 -9.91 -0.81
CA GLY A 157 -5.98 -9.60 0.60
C GLY A 157 -6.50 -10.68 1.54
N PHE A 158 -6.14 -10.52 2.82
CA PHE A 158 -6.60 -11.38 3.91
C PHE A 158 -7.13 -10.52 5.05
N GLY A 159 -8.34 -10.86 5.54
CA GLY A 159 -8.82 -10.37 6.82
C GLY A 159 -8.39 -11.33 7.92
N PHE A 160 -7.70 -10.85 8.96
CA PHE A 160 -7.37 -11.63 10.15
C PHE A 160 -8.05 -11.05 11.39
N ARG A 161 -8.52 -11.94 12.26
CA ARG A 161 -9.00 -11.58 13.60
C ARG A 161 -8.36 -12.48 14.66
N ILE A 162 -7.98 -11.89 15.80
CA ILE A 162 -7.63 -12.66 16.99
C ILE A 162 -8.92 -13.26 17.58
N LYS A 163 -9.06 -14.58 17.47
CA LYS A 163 -10.21 -15.33 17.95
C LYS A 163 -10.07 -15.67 19.43
N SER A 164 -8.91 -16.19 19.83
CA SER A 164 -8.66 -16.60 21.20
C SER A 164 -7.18 -16.51 21.59
N VAL A 165 -6.92 -16.51 22.90
CA VAL A 165 -5.58 -16.61 23.50
C VAL A 165 -5.64 -17.70 24.57
N SER A 166 -4.62 -18.56 24.63
CA SER A 166 -4.64 -19.76 25.49
C SER A 166 -4.70 -19.49 26.98
N ASN A 167 -4.31 -18.28 27.43
CA ASN A 167 -4.28 -17.91 28.84
C ASN A 167 -5.09 -16.64 29.07
N ALA A 168 -6.13 -16.74 29.89
CA ALA A 168 -7.06 -15.65 30.22
C ALA A 168 -6.39 -14.45 30.93
N LYS A 169 -5.14 -14.59 31.40
CA LYS A 169 -4.37 -13.45 31.93
C LYS A 169 -3.99 -12.42 30.86
N TYR A 170 -4.00 -12.82 29.59
CA TYR A 170 -3.75 -11.93 28.46
C TYR A 170 -5.08 -11.50 27.86
N GLY A 171 -5.33 -10.20 27.83
CA GLY A 171 -6.50 -9.65 27.14
C GLY A 171 -6.27 -9.61 25.63
N ILE A 172 -7.34 -9.59 24.84
CA ILE A 172 -7.28 -9.25 23.42
C ILE A 172 -7.50 -7.74 23.30
N SER A 173 -6.65 -7.04 22.56
CA SER A 173 -6.80 -5.61 22.35
C SER A 173 -8.14 -5.28 21.67
N GLY A 174 -8.95 -4.43 22.30
CA GLY A 174 -10.28 -4.08 21.78
C GLY A 174 -10.22 -3.43 20.40
N ASN A 175 -9.19 -2.61 20.17
CA ASN A 175 -8.97 -1.85 18.96
C ASN A 175 -7.79 -2.35 18.12
N LEU A 176 -7.16 -3.49 18.40
CA LEU A 176 -6.08 -4.02 17.54
C LEU A 176 -6.21 -5.53 17.34
N LYS A 177 -7.43 -6.06 17.42
CA LYS A 177 -7.73 -7.48 17.20
C LYS A 177 -8.00 -7.87 15.75
N ASN A 178 -8.18 -6.89 14.87
CA ASN A 178 -8.56 -7.08 13.47
C ASN A 178 -7.50 -6.46 12.56
N ALA A 179 -7.11 -7.14 11.50
CA ALA A 179 -6.24 -6.61 10.47
C ALA A 179 -6.70 -6.97 9.06
N VAL A 180 -6.40 -6.09 8.11
CA VAL A 180 -6.44 -6.38 6.68
C VAL A 180 -5.02 -6.35 6.13
N VAL A 181 -4.67 -7.40 5.40
CA VAL A 181 -3.37 -7.56 4.75
C VAL A 181 -3.60 -7.50 3.28
N THR A 182 -2.95 -6.59 2.58
CA THR A 182 -2.90 -6.65 1.12
C THR A 182 -1.63 -7.35 0.69
N VAL A 183 -1.75 -8.25 -0.27
CA VAL A 183 -0.62 -8.99 -0.85
C VAL A 183 -0.59 -8.66 -2.33
N GLY A 184 0.40 -7.88 -2.74
CA GLY A 184 0.63 -7.50 -4.12
C GLY A 184 1.94 -8.08 -4.64
N VAL A 185 2.00 -8.31 -5.95
CA VAL A 185 3.22 -8.76 -6.63
C VAL A 185 3.63 -7.70 -7.64
N ARG A 186 4.93 -7.41 -7.69
CA ARG A 186 5.54 -6.50 -8.65
C ARG A 186 6.48 -7.31 -9.54
N ASN A 187 6.24 -7.30 -10.84
CA ASN A 187 7.19 -7.91 -11.77
C ASN A 187 8.40 -6.98 -12.01
N MET A 188 9.40 -7.50 -12.72
CA MET A 188 10.64 -6.75 -12.98
C MET A 188 10.45 -5.50 -13.86
N TYR A 189 9.30 -5.37 -14.53
CA TYR A 189 8.95 -4.24 -15.38
C TYR A 189 8.17 -3.15 -14.60
N ASP A 190 7.73 -3.42 -13.37
CA ASP A 190 6.97 -2.49 -12.54
C ASP A 190 7.82 -1.30 -12.07
N GLY A 191 7.27 -0.10 -12.15
CA GLY A 191 7.91 1.08 -11.58
C GLY A 191 7.48 2.40 -12.19
N ALA A 192 8.16 3.46 -11.76
CA ALA A 192 8.09 4.77 -12.38
C ALA A 192 9.17 4.89 -13.46
N TYR A 193 8.79 5.44 -14.61
CA TYR A 193 9.64 5.61 -15.77
C TYR A 193 9.46 7.00 -16.38
N ASP A 194 10.48 7.46 -17.10
CA ASP A 194 10.39 8.62 -17.99
C ASP A 194 10.28 8.11 -19.44
N LEU A 195 9.14 8.41 -20.08
CA LEU A 195 8.80 8.06 -21.45
C LEU A 195 9.25 9.17 -22.42
N SER A 196 10.00 8.79 -23.44
CA SER A 196 10.34 9.64 -24.59
C SER A 196 10.08 8.90 -25.89
N GLY A 197 9.60 9.58 -26.91
CA GLY A 197 9.23 8.93 -28.15
C GLY A 197 8.49 9.86 -29.11
N PHE A 198 7.88 9.28 -30.13
CA PHE A 198 7.01 10.00 -31.05
C PHE A 198 5.95 9.08 -31.65
N HIS A 199 4.86 9.67 -32.13
CA HIS A 199 3.81 8.99 -32.87
C HIS A 199 3.83 9.47 -34.32
N ASN A 200 4.06 8.59 -35.29
CA ASN A 200 4.33 9.01 -36.68
C ASN A 200 3.11 9.44 -37.51
N ARG A 201 1.97 9.69 -36.86
CA ARG A 201 0.76 10.13 -37.55
C ARG A 201 0.91 11.59 -38.00
N PRO A 202 0.61 11.91 -39.28
CA PRO A 202 0.62 13.29 -39.74
C PRO A 202 -0.18 14.20 -38.81
N THR A 203 0.38 15.38 -38.52
CA THR A 203 -0.14 16.41 -37.60
C THR A 203 -0.09 16.06 -36.10
N LEU A 204 0.44 14.89 -35.72
CA LEU A 204 0.64 14.47 -34.32
C LEU A 204 2.06 13.91 -34.10
N ASN A 205 3.00 14.31 -34.94
CA ASN A 205 4.34 13.75 -34.99
C ASN A 205 5.40 14.57 -34.23
N ASP A 206 4.96 15.52 -33.42
CA ASP A 206 5.85 16.19 -32.48
C ASP A 206 6.25 15.20 -31.38
N PRO A 207 7.56 15.06 -31.10
CA PRO A 207 8.02 14.13 -30.08
C PRO A 207 7.59 14.56 -28.68
N TYR A 208 7.42 13.59 -27.79
CA TYR A 208 7.27 13.79 -26.36
C TYR A 208 8.55 13.33 -25.64
N HIS A 209 8.86 13.98 -24.53
CA HIS A 209 10.12 13.81 -23.83
C HIS A 209 9.93 13.82 -22.33
N ASN A 210 10.54 12.84 -21.66
CA ASN A 210 10.55 12.68 -20.21
C ASN A 210 9.15 12.76 -19.57
N GLU A 211 8.15 12.19 -20.23
CA GLU A 211 6.81 12.07 -19.69
C GLU A 211 6.81 11.04 -18.55
N ARG A 212 6.42 11.46 -17.34
CA ARG A 212 6.36 10.54 -16.22
C ARG A 212 5.22 9.54 -16.40
N VAL A 213 5.55 8.27 -16.49
CA VAL A 213 4.59 7.17 -16.53
C VAL A 213 4.87 6.16 -15.42
N TYR A 214 3.83 5.46 -14.98
CA TYR A 214 3.96 4.26 -14.17
C TYR A 214 3.67 3.05 -15.03
N MET A 215 4.54 2.05 -14.95
CA MET A 215 4.31 0.73 -15.51
C MET A 215 3.82 -0.14 -14.36
N GLU A 216 2.55 -0.51 -14.41
CA GLU A 216 1.84 -1.23 -13.34
C GLU A 216 1.74 -2.70 -13.70
N THR A 217 2.19 -3.60 -12.81
CA THR A 217 2.08 -5.05 -13.01
C THR A 217 0.63 -5.46 -13.31
N THR A 218 0.42 -6.13 -14.43
CA THR A 218 -0.87 -6.78 -14.79
C THR A 218 -0.78 -8.29 -14.89
N GLY A 219 0.43 -8.83 -14.74
CA GLY A 219 0.72 -10.26 -14.73
C GLY A 219 2.23 -10.49 -14.55
N PRO A 220 2.68 -11.75 -14.50
CA PRO A 220 4.09 -12.08 -14.26
C PRO A 220 5.06 -11.39 -15.21
N ASN A 221 4.64 -11.25 -16.47
CA ASN A 221 5.45 -10.68 -17.55
C ASN A 221 4.80 -9.51 -18.27
N SER A 222 3.81 -8.84 -17.66
CA SER A 222 3.10 -7.74 -18.28
C SER A 222 2.91 -6.51 -17.40
N VAL A 223 2.94 -5.35 -18.03
CA VAL A 223 2.71 -4.06 -17.38
C VAL A 223 1.84 -3.15 -18.22
N LYS A 224 0.92 -2.43 -17.56
CA LYS A 224 0.08 -1.39 -18.16
C LYS A 224 0.64 -0.01 -17.84
N MET A 225 0.52 0.91 -18.79
CA MET A 225 0.93 2.30 -18.62
C MET A 225 -0.16 3.16 -17.96
N TYR A 226 0.22 3.88 -16.92
CA TYR A 226 -0.51 4.99 -16.32
C TYR A 226 0.27 6.29 -16.53
N TRP A 227 -0.36 7.32 -17.10
CA TRP A 227 0.32 8.59 -17.38
C TRP A 227 0.02 9.63 -16.31
N VAL A 228 1.06 10.04 -15.59
CA VAL A 228 0.92 10.90 -14.40
C VAL A 228 0.40 12.29 -14.75
N ALA A 229 0.85 12.88 -15.85
CA ALA A 229 0.43 14.24 -16.23
C ALA A 229 -1.08 14.32 -16.57
N ALA A 230 -1.66 13.25 -17.11
CA ALA A 230 -3.09 13.16 -17.37
C ALA A 230 -3.88 12.51 -16.21
N SER A 231 -3.18 11.92 -15.24
CA SER A 231 -3.75 11.19 -14.10
C SER A 231 -4.73 10.08 -14.50
N VAL A 232 -4.44 9.41 -15.62
CA VAL A 232 -5.26 8.33 -16.18
C VAL A 232 -4.38 7.29 -16.88
N ASP A 233 -4.93 6.11 -17.13
CA ASP A 233 -4.37 5.12 -18.04
C ASP A 233 -4.36 5.69 -19.47
N ALA A 234 -3.23 6.24 -19.90
CA ALA A 234 -3.14 6.86 -21.21
C ALA A 234 -1.72 6.80 -21.77
N HIS A 235 -1.63 6.94 -23.08
CA HIS A 235 -0.36 7.16 -23.78
C HIS A 235 -0.31 8.57 -24.38
N PRO A 236 0.75 9.36 -24.16
CA PRO A 236 0.91 10.66 -24.82
C PRO A 236 1.01 10.50 -26.34
N ILE A 237 0.38 11.39 -27.10
CA ILE A 237 0.40 11.30 -28.58
C ILE A 237 1.29 12.36 -29.24
N HIS A 238 1.72 13.38 -28.49
CA HIS A 238 2.60 14.47 -28.93
C HIS A 238 3.17 15.23 -27.72
N GLY A 239 4.05 16.21 -27.94
CA GLY A 239 4.76 16.98 -26.89
C GLY A 239 3.91 17.91 -26.00
N ALA A 240 2.61 17.66 -25.85
CA ALA A 240 1.75 18.33 -24.88
C ALA A 240 0.85 17.30 -24.16
N THR A 241 0.13 17.72 -23.12
CA THR A 241 -0.79 16.86 -22.36
C THR A 241 -2.03 16.49 -23.19
N THR A 242 -1.87 15.63 -24.18
CA THR A 242 -2.93 15.13 -25.06
C THR A 242 -2.71 13.66 -25.33
N TYR A 243 -3.81 12.93 -25.36
CA TYR A 243 -3.87 11.49 -25.58
C TYR A 243 -5.16 11.15 -26.32
N TYR A 244 -5.26 9.93 -26.83
CA TYR A 244 -6.54 9.40 -27.32
C TYR A 244 -7.35 8.90 -26.11
N GLY A 245 -8.60 9.34 -25.97
CA GLY A 245 -9.39 9.16 -24.75
C GLY A 245 -9.46 7.73 -24.19
N ASN A 246 -9.50 6.70 -25.04
CA ASN A 246 -9.51 5.29 -24.64
C ASN A 246 -8.29 4.54 -25.18
N LEU A 247 -7.09 5.10 -24.99
CA LEU A 247 -5.86 4.46 -25.44
C LEU A 247 -4.76 4.56 -24.40
N THR A 248 -4.39 3.40 -23.87
CA THR A 248 -3.13 3.17 -23.17
C THR A 248 -2.43 1.95 -23.79
N THR A 249 -1.31 1.54 -23.22
CA THR A 249 -0.62 0.30 -23.57
C THR A 249 -0.56 -0.66 -22.39
N GLU A 250 -0.72 -1.94 -22.70
CA GLU A 250 -0.26 -3.05 -21.88
C GLU A 250 0.81 -3.81 -22.66
N PHE A 251 2.02 -3.87 -22.12
CA PHE A 251 3.14 -4.60 -22.72
C PHE A 251 3.27 -5.97 -22.08
N THR A 252 3.48 -7.01 -22.89
CA THR A 252 3.86 -8.35 -22.42
C THR A 252 5.21 -8.72 -23.01
N PHE A 253 6.12 -9.18 -22.16
CA PHE A 253 7.47 -9.58 -22.53
C PHE A 253 7.63 -11.10 -22.48
N ASP A 254 8.49 -11.61 -23.34
CA ASP A 254 8.99 -12.97 -23.26
C ASP A 254 9.92 -13.08 -22.03
N PRO A 255 9.68 -14.01 -21.09
CA PRO A 255 10.43 -14.07 -19.83
C PRO A 255 11.91 -14.42 -20.01
N ASP A 256 12.25 -15.17 -21.06
CA ASP A 256 13.61 -15.66 -21.29
C ASP A 256 14.46 -14.68 -22.10
N THR A 257 13.85 -14.02 -23.08
CA THR A 257 14.55 -13.17 -24.06
C THR A 257 14.30 -11.67 -23.85
N TYR A 258 13.36 -11.32 -22.97
CA TYR A 258 12.89 -9.96 -22.70
C TYR A 258 12.34 -9.23 -23.93
N LYS A 259 12.04 -9.95 -25.02
CA LYS A 259 11.43 -9.35 -26.22
C LYS A 259 10.00 -8.94 -25.90
N LEU A 260 9.59 -7.79 -26.40
CA LEU A 260 8.18 -7.43 -26.42
C LEU A 260 7.47 -8.40 -27.36
N ILE A 261 6.51 -9.17 -26.85
CA ILE A 261 5.78 -10.19 -27.62
C ILE A 261 4.30 -9.86 -27.78
N LYS A 262 3.79 -8.93 -26.98
CA LYS A 262 2.43 -8.40 -27.12
C LYS A 262 2.36 -6.93 -26.71
N VAL A 263 1.57 -6.17 -27.44
CA VAL A 263 1.05 -4.86 -27.01
C VAL A 263 -0.45 -4.93 -27.09
N ASP A 264 -1.15 -4.54 -26.03
CA ASP A 264 -2.60 -4.51 -25.96
C ASP A 264 -3.10 -3.15 -25.45
N ASN A 265 -4.41 -2.92 -25.54
CA ASN A 265 -5.09 -1.79 -24.93
C ASN A 265 -6.21 -2.32 -24.02
N PRO A 266 -6.08 -2.24 -22.69
CA PRO A 266 -7.02 -2.85 -21.76
C PRO A 266 -8.39 -2.16 -21.72
N TYR A 267 -8.57 -1.00 -22.37
CA TYR A 267 -9.87 -0.36 -22.44
C TYR A 267 -10.89 -1.24 -23.19
N THR A 268 -12.05 -1.50 -22.60
CA THR A 268 -13.14 -2.22 -23.27
C THR A 268 -14.49 -1.58 -22.97
N PRO A 269 -15.42 -1.53 -23.96
CA PRO A 269 -15.25 -1.81 -25.38
C PRO A 269 -14.55 -0.67 -26.16
N GLY A 270 -14.01 -0.95 -27.34
CA GLY A 270 -13.56 0.08 -28.29
C GLY A 270 -12.05 0.30 -28.44
N SER A 271 -11.22 -0.59 -27.89
CA SER A 271 -9.77 -0.56 -28.09
C SER A 271 -9.35 -0.90 -29.52
N PRO A 272 -8.51 -0.08 -30.17
CA PRO A 272 -7.92 -0.47 -31.44
C PRO A 272 -6.91 -1.62 -31.20
N PRO A 273 -6.87 -2.65 -32.07
CA PRO A 273 -5.85 -3.68 -31.97
C PRO A 273 -4.47 -3.08 -32.25
N PHE A 274 -3.51 -3.43 -31.40
CA PHE A 274 -2.10 -3.10 -31.60
C PHE A 274 -1.35 -4.25 -32.29
N THR A 275 -0.24 -3.89 -32.92
CA THR A 275 0.70 -4.82 -33.54
C THR A 275 2.11 -4.30 -33.30
N ILE A 276 3.04 -5.21 -32.98
CA ILE A 276 4.45 -4.86 -32.78
C ILE A 276 5.05 -4.40 -34.11
N GLY A 277 5.82 -3.31 -34.05
CA GLY A 277 6.45 -2.69 -35.19
C GLY A 277 7.57 -3.56 -35.77
N PRO A 278 7.78 -3.52 -37.10
CA PRO A 278 8.71 -4.42 -37.79
C PRO A 278 10.17 -3.96 -37.74
N ALA A 279 10.45 -2.72 -37.35
CA ALA A 279 11.75 -2.09 -37.62
C ALA A 279 12.68 -2.02 -36.39
N LEU A 280 12.13 -2.17 -35.18
CA LEU A 280 12.90 -2.04 -33.94
C LEU A 280 12.88 -3.31 -33.11
N ASP A 281 14.00 -3.54 -32.45
CA ASP A 281 14.13 -4.59 -31.46
C ASP A 281 13.41 -4.20 -30.15
N SER A 282 12.09 -4.32 -30.19
CA SER A 282 11.21 -4.01 -29.07
C SER A 282 11.44 -5.03 -27.96
N ARG A 283 11.88 -4.56 -26.80
CA ARG A 283 12.35 -5.40 -25.69
C ARG A 283 12.43 -4.59 -24.39
N TYR A 284 12.56 -5.30 -23.29
CA TYR A 284 13.09 -4.77 -22.06
C TYR A 284 14.60 -5.03 -21.98
N ASP A 285 15.36 -4.02 -21.58
CA ASP A 285 16.79 -4.11 -21.29
C ASP A 285 16.96 -4.15 -19.75
N PRO A 286 17.32 -5.30 -19.15
CA PRO A 286 17.36 -5.45 -17.70
C PRO A 286 18.52 -4.71 -17.03
N ASP A 287 19.63 -4.48 -17.75
CA ASP A 287 20.80 -3.80 -17.22
C ASP A 287 20.52 -2.31 -17.00
N THR A 288 19.82 -1.70 -17.96
CA THR A 288 19.43 -0.29 -17.91
C THR A 288 18.02 -0.05 -17.38
N LYS A 289 17.24 -1.13 -17.20
CA LYS A 289 15.80 -1.09 -16.91
C LYS A 289 15.04 -0.19 -17.89
N THR A 290 15.29 -0.39 -19.18
CA THR A 290 14.68 0.42 -20.25
C THR A 290 13.75 -0.43 -21.10
N ILE A 291 12.50 0.00 -21.30
CA ILE A 291 11.62 -0.59 -22.30
C ILE A 291 11.81 0.18 -23.61
N TYR A 292 12.13 -0.56 -24.67
CA TYR A 292 12.07 -0.10 -26.04
C TYR A 292 10.83 -0.71 -26.68
N ALA A 293 9.92 0.12 -27.17
CA ALA A 293 8.68 -0.34 -27.77
C ALA A 293 8.44 0.35 -29.11
N GLN A 294 8.22 -0.44 -30.15
CA GLN A 294 7.65 0.04 -31.40
C GLN A 294 6.39 -0.76 -31.67
N TYR A 295 5.29 -0.06 -31.89
CA TYR A 295 4.01 -0.69 -32.15
C TYR A 295 3.11 0.28 -32.89
N TYR A 296 2.09 -0.26 -33.57
CA TYR A 296 1.14 0.52 -34.34
C TYR A 296 -0.25 -0.08 -34.19
N TYR A 297 -1.27 0.71 -34.48
CA TYR A 297 -2.66 0.27 -34.33
C TYR A 297 -3.44 0.24 -35.63
N ASN A 298 -4.51 -0.56 -35.65
CA ASN A 298 -5.40 -0.76 -36.79
C ASN A 298 -4.67 -1.22 -38.08
N GLY A 299 -3.54 -1.92 -37.95
CA GLY A 299 -2.80 -2.39 -39.12
C GLY A 299 -2.12 -1.28 -39.94
N ASN A 300 -2.04 -0.04 -39.43
CA ASN A 300 -1.54 1.11 -40.18
C ASN A 300 -0.16 1.58 -39.68
N LEU A 301 0.85 1.48 -40.53
CA LEU A 301 2.22 1.91 -40.21
C LEU A 301 2.39 3.44 -40.08
N GLU A 302 1.42 4.25 -40.53
CA GLU A 302 1.36 5.72 -40.28
C GLU A 302 0.69 6.06 -38.94
N ARG A 303 0.53 5.06 -38.05
CA ARG A 303 -0.06 5.18 -36.72
C ARG A 303 0.78 4.42 -35.69
N MET A 304 2.08 4.62 -35.81
CA MET A 304 3.12 3.92 -35.06
C MET A 304 3.67 4.80 -33.95
N PHE A 305 3.81 4.21 -32.78
CA PHE A 305 4.55 4.72 -31.64
C PHE A 305 5.97 4.14 -31.64
N THR A 306 6.94 4.94 -31.23
CA THR A 306 8.33 4.53 -31.06
C THR A 306 8.85 5.14 -29.78
N ASP A 307 9.00 4.29 -28.78
CA ASP A 307 9.10 4.70 -27.39
C ASP A 307 10.39 4.17 -26.76
N THR A 308 10.95 4.99 -25.89
CA THR A 308 12.02 4.64 -24.96
C THR A 308 11.55 5.04 -23.57
N ILE A 309 11.42 4.06 -22.68
CA ILE A 309 10.79 4.21 -21.37
C ILE A 309 11.83 3.82 -20.33
N VAL A 310 12.42 4.81 -19.65
CA VAL A 310 13.61 4.62 -18.81
C VAL A 310 13.22 4.62 -17.34
N TYR A 311 13.59 3.58 -16.59
CA TYR A 311 13.26 3.47 -15.17
C TYR A 311 13.88 4.59 -14.34
N VAL A 312 13.09 5.19 -13.45
CA VAL A 312 13.54 6.25 -12.54
C VAL A 312 13.34 5.91 -11.06
N GLY A 313 12.60 4.86 -10.73
CA GLY A 313 12.41 4.40 -9.36
C GLY A 313 11.17 3.56 -9.15
N ALA A 314 10.95 3.12 -7.91
CA ALA A 314 9.68 2.51 -7.54
C ALA A 314 8.56 3.55 -7.68
N ARG A 315 7.42 3.14 -8.24
CA ARG A 315 6.21 3.97 -8.21
C ARG A 315 5.68 4.09 -6.76
N PRO A 316 5.03 5.23 -6.42
CA PRO A 316 4.44 5.45 -5.10
C PRO A 316 3.48 4.35 -4.66
#